data_AF-A0A452YND2-F1
#
_entry.id   AF-A0A452YND2-F1
#
_cell.length_a   1.000
_cell.length_b   1.000
_cell.length_c   1.000
_cell.angle_alpha   90.00
_cell.angle_beta   90.00
_cell.angle_gamma   90.00
#
_symmetry.space_group_name_H-M   'P 1'
#
loop_
_entity.id
_entity.type
_entity.pdbx_description
1 polymer ?
#
loop_
_entity_poly.entity_id
_entity_poly.type
_entity_poly.pdbx_seq_one_letter_code
_entity_poly.pdbx_strand_id
1 'polypeptide(L)'
;VASSVPAPFPGEVAAAAADSFFPFAALQHLIDTIHTFTGLNWWASIALTAVLIRTAVIPFTVSHQKSGEKIHAMKPEVDAIKHAVDLTDPKSVLVGNYKMTALYRNHGVTPYTPLKGVLIRPSIFMSFFFAINNMVEKVPSLKGGGIFWFTDLTTPDPLYILPVLTSLTFLATVELGNPYIASKMKMLHRGMGVMIVPFTMNFAKV
;
A
#
# COMPACT_ATOMS: atom_id res chain seq x y z
N VAL A 1 -30.04 -17.91 -15.77
CA VAL A 1 -30.48 -18.21 -14.39
C VAL A 1 -29.93 -17.09 -13.51
N ALA A 2 -30.77 -16.20 -13.02
CA ALA A 2 -30.34 -15.14 -12.11
C ALA A 2 -29.81 -15.82 -10.84
N SER A 3 -28.50 -15.74 -10.60
CA SER A 3 -27.88 -16.21 -9.37
C SER A 3 -28.48 -15.39 -8.23
N SER A 4 -29.41 -15.99 -7.49
CA SER A 4 -29.96 -15.39 -6.28
C SER A 4 -28.80 -15.09 -5.33
N VAL A 5 -28.55 -13.81 -5.07
CA VAL A 5 -27.59 -13.36 -4.05
C VAL A 5 -27.99 -14.02 -2.74
N PRO A 6 -27.15 -14.88 -2.14
CA PRO A 6 -27.54 -15.57 -0.91
C PRO A 6 -27.71 -14.54 0.20
N ALA A 7 -28.77 -14.70 0.99
CA ALA A 7 -29.09 -13.75 2.06
C ALA A 7 -27.93 -13.69 3.07
N PRO A 8 -27.51 -12.48 3.49
CA PRO A 8 -26.52 -12.32 4.56
C PRO A 8 -27.01 -13.05 5.82
N PHE A 9 -26.13 -13.77 6.52
CA PHE A 9 -26.44 -14.35 7.82
C PHE A 9 -25.51 -13.79 8.91
N PRO A 10 -26.01 -13.61 10.15
CA PRO A 10 -25.20 -13.09 11.24
C PRO A 10 -23.94 -13.94 11.47
N GLY A 11 -22.76 -13.32 11.39
CA GLY A 11 -21.48 -13.97 11.66
C GLY A 11 -20.80 -14.62 10.46
N GLU A 12 -21.28 -14.44 9.23
CA GLU A 12 -20.60 -14.96 8.02
C GLU A 12 -19.14 -14.46 7.88
N VAL A 13 -18.88 -13.20 8.25
CA VAL A 13 -17.52 -12.64 8.26
C VAL A 13 -16.68 -13.21 9.41
N ALA A 14 -17.29 -13.46 10.57
CA ALA A 14 -16.59 -14.10 11.68
C ALA A 14 -16.18 -15.54 11.34
N ALA A 15 -17.02 -16.26 10.60
CA ALA A 15 -16.68 -17.59 10.08
C ALA A 15 -15.53 -17.53 9.05
N ALA A 16 -15.51 -16.51 8.19
CA ALA A 16 -14.40 -16.28 7.26
C ALA A 16 -13.09 -15.96 8.01
N ALA A 17 -13.18 -15.11 9.04
CA ALA A 17 -12.05 -14.65 9.83
C ALA A 17 -11.41 -15.71 10.72
N ALA A 18 -12.15 -16.77 11.09
CA ALA A 18 -11.65 -17.85 11.95
C ALA A 18 -10.40 -18.56 11.39
N ASP A 19 -10.30 -18.69 10.06
CA ASP A 19 -9.17 -19.35 9.39
C ASP A 19 -8.10 -18.36 8.90
N SER A 20 -8.30 -17.06 9.13
CA SER A 20 -7.44 -16.00 8.60
C SER A 20 -6.31 -15.64 9.57
N PHE A 21 -5.14 -15.30 9.03
CA PHE A 21 -4.04 -14.77 9.83
C PHE A 21 -4.47 -13.50 10.58
N PHE A 22 -3.96 -13.31 11.81
CA PHE A 22 -4.47 -12.29 12.76
C PHE A 22 -4.71 -10.87 12.18
N PRO A 23 -3.80 -10.27 11.41
CA PRO A 23 -4.02 -8.95 10.81
C PRO A 23 -5.14 -8.94 9.76
N PHE A 24 -5.35 -10.06 9.06
CA PHE A 24 -6.40 -10.20 8.05
C PHE A 24 -7.75 -10.40 8.72
N ALA A 25 -7.81 -11.26 9.76
CA ALA A 25 -8.99 -11.45 10.59
C ALA A 25 -9.44 -10.15 11.27
N ALA A 26 -8.49 -9.39 11.84
CA ALA A 26 -8.78 -8.09 12.44
C ALA A 26 -9.37 -7.10 11.41
N LEU A 27 -8.86 -7.10 10.18
CA LEU A 27 -9.39 -6.27 9.10
C LEU A 27 -10.81 -6.71 8.68
N GLN A 28 -11.07 -8.00 8.59
CA GLN A 28 -12.40 -8.54 8.28
C GLN A 28 -13.42 -8.14 9.33
N HIS A 29 -13.08 -8.27 10.61
CA HIS A 29 -13.94 -7.80 11.72
C HIS A 29 -14.16 -6.29 11.69
N LEU A 30 -13.16 -5.51 11.30
CA LEU A 30 -13.31 -4.06 11.17
C LEU A 30 -14.29 -3.70 10.04
N ILE A 31 -14.17 -4.35 8.88
CA ILE A 31 -15.09 -4.15 7.74
C ILE A 31 -16.51 -4.55 8.15
N ASP A 32 -16.68 -5.69 8.82
CA ASP A 32 -17.98 -6.18 9.30
C ASP A 32 -18.62 -5.27 10.35
N THR A 33 -17.81 -4.76 11.28
CA THR A 33 -18.25 -3.79 12.29
C THR A 33 -18.74 -2.50 11.63
N ILE A 34 -17.99 -1.99 10.64
CA ILE A 34 -18.38 -0.79 9.88
C ILE A 34 -19.67 -1.07 9.11
N HIS A 35 -19.78 -2.22 8.44
CA HIS A 35 -20.97 -2.63 7.70
C HIS A 35 -22.22 -2.69 8.60
N THR A 36 -22.11 -3.38 9.72
CA THR A 36 -23.22 -3.58 10.67
C THR A 36 -23.60 -2.29 11.40
N PHE A 37 -22.62 -1.48 11.80
CA PHE A 37 -22.86 -0.25 12.53
C PHE A 37 -23.45 0.87 11.65
N THR A 38 -22.99 0.98 10.41
CA THR A 38 -23.41 2.05 9.49
C THR A 38 -24.58 1.65 8.58
N GLY A 39 -24.81 0.36 8.36
CA GLY A 39 -25.78 -0.15 7.40
C GLY A 39 -25.39 0.10 5.93
N LEU A 40 -24.13 0.49 5.67
CA LEU A 40 -23.62 0.73 4.32
C LEU A 40 -23.49 -0.55 3.52
N ASN A 41 -23.58 -0.50 2.20
CA ASN A 41 -23.25 -1.64 1.34
C ASN A 41 -21.76 -2.04 1.47
N TRP A 42 -21.42 -3.30 1.15
CA TRP A 42 -20.05 -3.82 1.29
C TRP A 42 -18.98 -2.96 0.62
N TRP A 43 -19.23 -2.47 -0.60
CA TRP A 43 -18.27 -1.60 -1.30
C TRP A 43 -17.94 -0.34 -0.49
N ALA A 44 -18.95 0.25 0.15
CA ALA A 44 -18.83 1.48 0.92
C ALA A 44 -18.15 1.20 2.27
N SER A 45 -18.47 0.08 2.93
CA SER A 45 -17.79 -0.36 4.15
C SER A 45 -16.31 -0.60 3.93
N ILE A 46 -15.93 -1.25 2.82
CA ILE A 46 -14.53 -1.52 2.47
C ILE A 46 -13.80 -0.21 2.15
N ALA A 47 -14.41 0.67 1.34
CA ALA A 47 -13.85 1.98 1.01
C ALA A 47 -13.64 2.84 2.26
N LEU A 48 -14.62 2.88 3.16
CA LEU A 48 -14.54 3.61 4.43
C LEU A 48 -13.43 3.04 5.32
N THR A 49 -13.33 1.71 5.43
CA THR A 49 -12.25 1.04 6.18
C THR A 49 -10.88 1.43 5.64
N ALA A 50 -10.72 1.43 4.31
CA ALA A 50 -9.47 1.85 3.66
C ALA A 50 -9.12 3.32 3.96
N VAL A 51 -10.11 4.22 3.94
CA VAL A 51 -9.91 5.64 4.28
C VAL A 51 -9.51 5.82 5.76
N LEU A 52 -10.15 5.09 6.68
CA LEU A 52 -9.83 5.14 8.11
C LEU A 52 -8.39 4.67 8.38
N ILE A 53 -8.00 3.53 7.81
CA ILE A 53 -6.64 3.00 7.96
C ILE A 53 -5.62 3.95 7.31
N ARG A 54 -5.91 4.48 6.11
CA ARG A 54 -5.02 5.47 5.48
C ARG A 54 -4.84 6.70 6.35
N THR A 55 -5.92 7.22 6.92
CA THR A 55 -5.89 8.37 7.83
C THR A 55 -5.07 8.08 9.08
N ALA A 56 -5.23 6.90 9.68
CA ALA A 56 -4.43 6.49 10.84
C ALA A 56 -2.92 6.37 10.54
N VAL A 57 -2.55 6.08 9.29
CA VAL A 57 -1.14 5.93 8.86
C VAL A 57 -0.51 7.26 8.40
N ILE A 58 -1.28 8.36 8.31
CA ILE A 58 -0.76 9.69 7.98
C ILE A 58 0.40 10.13 8.89
N PRO A 59 0.30 10.13 10.24
CA PRO A 59 1.40 10.59 11.09
C PRO A 59 2.69 9.79 10.88
N PHE A 60 2.57 8.48 10.63
CA PHE A 60 3.70 7.64 10.26
C PHE A 60 4.29 8.06 8.91
N THR A 61 3.43 8.29 7.91
CA THR A 61 3.84 8.70 6.56
C THR A 61 4.54 10.06 6.58
N VAL A 62 4.05 11.02 7.36
CA VAL A 62 4.67 12.34 7.55
C VAL A 62 6.04 12.20 8.21
N SER A 63 6.16 11.39 9.26
CA SER A 63 7.43 11.13 9.94
C SER A 63 8.45 10.47 9.01
N HIS A 64 7.99 9.56 8.16
CA HIS A 64 8.80 8.92 7.14
C HIS A 64 9.29 9.92 6.08
N GLN A 65 8.42 10.81 5.60
CA GLN A 65 8.78 11.85 4.63
C GLN A 65 9.84 12.81 5.18
N LYS A 66 9.65 13.31 6.41
CA LYS A 66 10.63 14.16 7.11
C LYS A 66 12.01 13.51 7.21
N SER A 67 12.04 12.20 7.44
CA SER A 67 13.30 11.46 7.49
C SER A 67 13.96 11.34 6.12
N GLY A 68 13.16 11.20 5.05
CA GLY A 68 13.64 11.20 3.67
C GLY A 68 14.25 12.53 3.26
N GLU A 69 13.65 13.66 3.69
CA GLU A 69 14.18 15.00 3.44
C GLU A 69 15.55 15.21 4.07
N LYS A 70 15.75 14.78 5.33
CA LYS A 70 17.07 14.83 5.99
C LYS A 70 18.13 14.07 5.21
N ILE A 71 17.79 12.88 4.70
CA ILE A 71 18.70 12.08 3.88
C ILE A 71 19.00 12.75 2.54
N HIS A 72 17.99 13.38 1.93
CA HIS A 72 18.19 14.15 0.71
C HIS A 72 19.12 15.36 0.94
N ALA A 73 18.94 16.08 2.04
CA ALA A 73 19.77 17.23 2.40
C ALA A 73 21.25 16.87 2.61
N MET A 74 21.53 15.67 3.13
CA MET A 74 22.91 15.17 3.31
C MET A 74 23.54 14.59 2.04
N LYS A 75 22.79 14.44 0.94
CA LYS A 75 23.30 13.88 -0.31
C LYS A 75 24.65 14.45 -0.76
N PRO A 76 24.89 15.77 -0.78
CA PRO A 76 26.20 16.31 -1.18
C PRO A 76 27.34 15.87 -0.27
N GLU A 77 27.13 15.78 1.05
CA GLU A 77 28.15 15.32 2.00
C GLU A 77 28.43 13.82 1.85
N VAL A 78 27.38 13.04 1.62
CA VAL A 78 27.48 11.61 1.31
C VAL A 78 28.29 11.38 0.03
N ASP A 79 28.04 12.17 -1.01
CA ASP A 79 28.75 12.06 -2.28
C ASP A 79 30.21 12.52 -2.15
N ALA A 80 30.48 13.58 -1.37
CA ALA A 80 31.85 14.01 -1.06
C ALA A 80 32.67 12.93 -0.34
N ILE A 81 32.08 12.24 0.65
CA ILE A 81 32.75 11.11 1.33
C ILE A 81 33.04 9.99 0.33
N LYS A 82 32.07 9.64 -0.53
CA LYS A 82 32.26 8.58 -1.54
C LYS A 82 33.37 8.93 -2.54
N HIS A 83 33.48 10.18 -2.97
CA HIS A 83 34.53 10.61 -3.89
C HIS A 83 35.92 10.65 -3.24
N ALA A 84 35.99 10.86 -1.93
CA ALA A 84 37.26 10.87 -1.19
C ALA A 84 37.77 9.48 -0.78
N VAL A 85 36.95 8.42 -0.91
CA VAL A 85 37.32 7.06 -0.56
C VAL A 85 37.98 6.38 -1.75
N ASP A 86 39.19 5.88 -1.55
CA ASP A 86 39.84 4.97 -2.49
C ASP A 86 39.37 3.55 -2.20
N LEU A 87 38.73 2.91 -3.19
CA LEU A 87 38.20 1.55 -3.08
C LEU A 87 39.30 0.48 -3.10
N THR A 88 40.51 0.84 -3.53
CA THR A 88 41.65 -0.07 -3.63
C THR A 88 42.38 -0.23 -2.30
N ASP A 89 42.30 0.76 -1.42
CA ASP A 89 42.89 0.72 -0.09
C ASP A 89 41.86 0.32 0.99
N PRO A 90 42.01 -0.84 1.65
CA PRO A 90 41.14 -1.26 2.75
C PRO A 90 41.05 -0.24 3.90
N LYS A 91 42.12 0.51 4.18
CA LYS A 91 42.11 1.51 5.25
C LYS A 91 41.26 2.72 4.88
N SER A 92 41.39 3.22 3.65
CA SER A 92 40.55 4.29 3.11
C SER A 92 39.05 3.93 3.16
N VAL A 93 38.69 2.69 2.82
CA VAL A 93 37.31 2.19 2.93
C VAL A 93 36.79 2.19 4.37
N LEU A 94 37.60 1.73 5.33
CA LEU A 94 37.22 1.74 6.75
C LEU A 94 36.98 3.16 7.28
N VAL A 95 37.88 4.09 6.94
CA VAL A 95 37.72 5.52 7.31
C VAL A 95 36.47 6.11 6.66
N GLY A 96 36.21 5.78 5.40
CA GLY A 96 34.99 6.18 4.69
C GLY A 96 33.71 5.72 5.39
N ASN A 97 33.65 4.44 5.77
CA ASN A 97 32.50 3.87 6.48
C ASN A 97 32.30 4.51 7.87
N TYR A 98 33.37 4.81 8.60
CA TYR A 98 33.30 5.53 9.87
C TYR A 98 32.74 6.94 9.69
N LYS A 99 33.29 7.71 8.73
CA LYS A 99 32.80 9.08 8.40
C LYS A 99 31.34 9.07 7.99
N MET A 100 30.95 8.11 7.14
CA MET A 100 29.56 7.93 6.71
C MET A 100 28.63 7.65 7.90
N THR A 101 29.03 6.74 8.79
CA THR A 101 28.24 6.40 9.98
C THR A 101 28.13 7.58 10.95
N ALA A 102 29.22 8.32 11.16
CA ALA A 102 29.23 9.53 11.97
C ALA A 102 28.32 10.62 11.39
N LEU A 103 28.32 10.81 10.06
CA LEU A 103 27.45 11.76 9.37
C LEU A 103 25.96 11.44 9.61
N TYR A 104 25.56 10.18 9.44
CA TYR A 104 24.19 9.72 9.71
C TYR A 104 23.81 9.93 11.19
N ARG A 105 24.73 9.62 12.13
CA ARG A 105 24.51 9.79 13.57
C ARG A 105 24.35 11.27 13.95
N ASN A 106 25.16 12.16 13.39
CA ASN A 106 25.08 13.61 13.65
C ASN A 106 23.75 14.20 13.19
N HIS A 107 23.18 13.69 12.10
CA HIS A 107 21.87 14.12 11.59
C HIS A 107 20.68 13.35 12.21
N GLY A 108 20.95 12.42 13.15
CA GLY A 108 19.93 11.65 13.86
C GLY A 108 19.10 10.74 12.94
N VAL A 109 19.69 10.25 11.85
CA VAL A 109 19.02 9.38 10.87
C VAL A 109 19.83 8.11 10.65
N THR A 110 19.17 7.05 10.17
CA THR A 110 19.80 5.76 9.85
C THR A 110 19.70 5.52 8.35
N PRO A 111 20.70 4.90 7.69
CA PRO A 111 20.61 4.55 6.26
C PRO A 111 19.39 3.69 5.92
N TYR A 112 18.82 2.96 6.89
CA TYR A 112 17.63 2.13 6.73
C TYR A 112 16.31 2.85 6.99
N THR A 113 16.32 4.12 7.41
CA THR A 113 15.08 4.88 7.65
C THR A 113 14.17 4.96 6.40
N PRO A 114 14.70 5.07 5.17
CA PRO A 114 13.91 4.96 3.94
C PRO A 114 13.28 3.58 3.75
N LEU A 115 13.98 2.50 4.11
CA LEU A 115 13.50 1.12 3.89
C LEU A 115 12.25 0.81 4.73
N LYS A 116 12.17 1.34 5.97
CA LYS A 116 11.03 1.10 6.87
C LYS A 116 9.69 1.58 6.30
N GLY A 117 9.67 2.70 5.58
CA GLY A 117 8.44 3.22 4.99
C GLY A 117 8.09 2.61 3.63
N VAL A 118 9.06 2.04 2.93
CA VAL A 118 8.79 1.31 1.67
C VAL A 118 7.96 0.05 1.94
N LEU A 119 8.17 -0.61 3.08
CA LEU A 119 7.44 -1.85 3.40
C LEU A 119 6.00 -1.62 3.85
N ILE A 120 5.68 -0.49 4.48
CA ILE A 120 4.35 -0.31 5.10
C ILE A 120 3.20 -0.33 4.08
N ARG A 121 3.38 0.32 2.92
CA ARG A 121 2.34 0.45 1.90
C ARG A 121 1.96 -0.89 1.26
N PRO A 122 2.91 -1.70 0.74
CA PRO A 122 2.59 -3.03 0.24
C PRO A 122 2.09 -3.97 1.34
N SER A 123 2.55 -3.84 2.59
CA SER A 123 2.00 -4.63 3.71
C SER A 123 0.52 -4.35 3.95
N ILE A 124 0.10 -3.08 3.94
CA ILE A 124 -1.33 -2.73 4.08
C ILE A 124 -2.12 -3.29 2.90
N PHE A 125 -1.63 -3.13 1.67
CA PHE A 125 -2.27 -3.70 0.48
C PHE A 125 -2.45 -5.21 0.59
N MET A 126 -1.40 -5.94 0.98
CA MET A 126 -1.46 -7.39 1.17
C MET A 126 -2.50 -7.77 2.23
N SER A 127 -2.59 -7.02 3.34
CA SER A 127 -3.61 -7.27 4.35
C SER A 127 -5.02 -7.15 3.81
N PHE A 128 -5.32 -6.10 3.03
CA PHE A 128 -6.61 -5.94 2.36
C PHE A 128 -6.85 -7.05 1.35
N PHE A 129 -5.87 -7.34 0.49
CA PHE A 129 -5.99 -8.37 -0.54
C PHE A 129 -6.32 -9.74 0.05
N PHE A 130 -5.58 -10.21 1.06
CA PHE A 130 -5.86 -11.53 1.66
C PHE A 130 -7.15 -11.55 2.47
N ALA A 131 -7.45 -10.49 3.22
CA ALA A 131 -8.71 -10.39 3.96
C ALA A 131 -9.92 -10.46 3.03
N ILE A 132 -9.90 -9.69 1.95
CA ILE A 132 -11.00 -9.62 0.99
C ILE A 132 -11.11 -10.90 0.17
N ASN A 133 -10.01 -11.47 -0.34
CA ASN A 133 -10.08 -12.73 -1.09
C ASN A 133 -10.70 -13.86 -0.25
N ASN A 134 -10.33 -13.92 1.03
CA ASN A 134 -10.94 -14.88 1.95
C ASN A 134 -12.44 -14.61 2.16
N MET A 135 -12.86 -13.34 2.24
CA MET A 135 -14.28 -13.00 2.30
C MET A 135 -14.99 -13.31 0.97
N VAL A 136 -14.38 -13.07 -0.19
CA VAL A 136 -14.95 -13.37 -1.51
C VAL A 136 -15.36 -14.84 -1.64
N GLU A 137 -14.56 -15.76 -1.08
CA GLU A 137 -14.86 -17.18 -1.07
C GLU A 137 -15.95 -17.57 -0.05
N LYS A 138 -16.01 -16.88 1.10
CA LYS A 138 -16.76 -17.34 2.28
C LYS A 138 -17.95 -16.47 2.70
N VAL A 139 -18.11 -15.29 2.11
CA VAL A 139 -19.12 -14.28 2.45
C VAL A 139 -20.02 -14.06 1.22
N PRO A 140 -21.13 -14.80 1.12
CA PRO A 140 -22.02 -14.73 -0.04
C PRO A 140 -22.64 -13.36 -0.29
N SER A 141 -22.84 -12.56 0.76
CA SER A 141 -23.44 -11.23 0.69
C SER A 141 -22.59 -10.22 -0.09
N LEU A 142 -21.28 -10.49 -0.30
CA LEU A 142 -20.41 -9.68 -1.17
C LEU A 142 -20.87 -9.68 -2.64
N LYS A 143 -21.54 -10.74 -3.11
CA LYS A 143 -21.98 -10.87 -4.51
C LYS A 143 -23.03 -9.84 -4.94
N GLY A 144 -23.78 -9.30 -3.99
CA GLY A 144 -24.76 -8.22 -4.22
C GLY A 144 -24.36 -6.90 -3.56
N GLY A 145 -23.16 -6.82 -3.00
CA GLY A 145 -22.71 -5.72 -2.15
C GLY A 145 -22.14 -4.51 -2.87
N GLY A 146 -22.19 -4.47 -4.21
CA GLY A 146 -21.65 -3.41 -5.05
C GLY A 146 -22.64 -2.31 -5.43
N ILE A 147 -22.25 -1.43 -6.36
CA ILE A 147 -23.09 -0.34 -6.88
C ILE A 147 -22.81 -0.08 -8.37
N PHE A 148 -23.77 0.52 -9.08
CA PHE A 148 -23.66 0.89 -10.50
C PHE A 148 -23.27 -0.30 -11.41
N TRP A 149 -22.10 -0.23 -12.06
CA TRP A 149 -21.62 -1.25 -13.01
C TRP A 149 -20.88 -2.41 -12.33
N PHE A 150 -20.64 -2.34 -11.02
CA PHE A 150 -19.88 -3.33 -10.26
C PHE A 150 -20.71 -3.97 -9.13
N THR A 151 -21.91 -4.47 -9.43
CA THR A 151 -22.83 -5.04 -8.43
C THR A 151 -22.24 -6.25 -7.69
N ASP A 152 -21.46 -7.06 -8.38
CA ASP A 152 -20.77 -8.21 -7.83
C ASP A 152 -19.30 -7.87 -7.55
N LEU A 153 -18.92 -7.91 -6.28
CA LEU A 153 -17.57 -7.58 -5.84
C LEU A 153 -16.59 -8.76 -6.01
N THR A 154 -17.09 -9.98 -6.24
CA THR A 154 -16.30 -11.21 -6.27
C THR A 154 -15.68 -11.52 -7.64
N THR A 155 -16.22 -10.94 -8.70
CA THR A 155 -15.76 -11.15 -10.09
C THR A 155 -14.85 -10.01 -10.56
N PRO A 156 -14.02 -10.20 -11.60
CA PRO A 156 -13.24 -9.10 -12.21
C PRO A 156 -14.10 -7.98 -12.81
N ASP A 157 -13.54 -6.78 -12.95
CA ASP A 157 -14.20 -5.62 -13.59
C ASP A 157 -14.40 -5.82 -15.10
N PRO A 158 -15.64 -6.01 -15.61
CA PRO A 158 -15.88 -6.21 -17.04
C PRO A 158 -15.54 -4.97 -17.88
N LEU A 159 -15.61 -3.78 -17.27
CA LEU A 159 -15.40 -2.50 -17.97
C LEU A 159 -13.98 -1.96 -17.78
N TYR A 160 -13.15 -2.61 -16.96
CA TYR A 160 -11.79 -2.18 -16.62
C TYR A 160 -11.67 -0.73 -16.09
N ILE A 161 -12.77 -0.17 -15.61
CA ILE A 161 -12.83 1.21 -15.09
C ILE A 161 -11.98 1.30 -13.81
N LEU A 162 -12.10 0.33 -12.89
CA LEU A 162 -11.38 0.33 -11.61
C LEU A 162 -9.85 0.15 -11.78
N PRO A 163 -9.35 -0.80 -12.61
CA PRO A 163 -7.92 -0.86 -12.96
C PRO A 163 -7.37 0.43 -13.55
N VAL A 164 -8.09 1.06 -14.48
CA VAL A 164 -7.68 2.32 -15.12
C VAL A 164 -7.66 3.47 -14.12
N LEU A 165 -8.70 3.62 -13.29
CA LEU A 165 -8.74 4.64 -12.24
C LEU A 165 -7.61 4.45 -11.22
N THR A 166 -7.29 3.20 -10.87
CA THR A 166 -6.19 2.87 -9.96
C THR A 166 -4.85 3.27 -10.57
N SER A 167 -4.62 2.95 -11.85
CA SER A 167 -3.43 3.36 -12.59
C SER A 167 -3.29 4.88 -12.67
N LEU A 168 -4.37 5.60 -13.02
CA LEU A 168 -4.37 7.06 -13.07
C LEU A 168 -4.10 7.69 -11.70
N THR A 169 -4.71 7.17 -10.64
CA THR A 169 -4.47 7.64 -9.26
C THR A 169 -3.03 7.40 -8.83
N PHE A 170 -2.46 6.25 -9.19
CA PHE A 170 -1.06 5.95 -8.93
C PHE A 170 -0.13 6.90 -9.69
N LEU A 171 -0.39 7.15 -10.98
CA LEU A 171 0.38 8.10 -11.79
C LEU A 171 0.28 9.52 -11.22
N ALA A 172 -0.91 9.96 -10.81
CA ALA A 172 -1.10 11.24 -10.13
C ALA A 172 -0.28 11.30 -8.83
N THR A 173 -0.25 10.23 -8.05
CA THR A 173 0.55 10.14 -6.81
C THR A 173 2.05 10.21 -7.09
N VAL A 174 2.52 9.63 -8.19
CA VAL A 174 3.93 9.71 -8.62
C VAL A 174 4.27 11.11 -9.13
N GLU A 175 3.35 11.78 -9.82
CA GLU A 175 3.60 13.09 -10.41
C GLU A 175 3.57 14.20 -9.37
N LEU A 176 2.58 14.16 -8.47
CA LEU A 176 2.34 15.10 -7.36
C LEU A 176 3.11 14.73 -6.09
N GLY A 177 3.76 13.58 -6.07
CA GLY A 177 4.47 13.04 -4.91
C GLY A 177 5.80 13.73 -4.63
N ASN A 178 6.68 13.00 -3.96
CA ASN A 178 7.96 13.52 -3.48
C ASN A 178 8.82 14.06 -4.66
N PRO A 179 9.16 15.37 -4.69
CA PRO A 179 9.92 15.98 -5.79
C PRO A 179 11.39 15.55 -5.81
N TYR A 180 11.89 14.96 -4.73
CA TYR A 180 13.28 14.51 -4.58
C TYR A 180 13.55 13.16 -5.25
N ILE A 181 12.53 12.52 -5.84
CA ILE A 181 12.69 11.28 -6.60
C ILE A 181 13.44 11.58 -7.90
N ALA A 182 14.58 10.90 -8.09
CA ALA A 182 15.39 11.06 -9.30
C ALA A 182 14.56 10.80 -10.58
N SER A 183 14.79 11.58 -11.64
CA SER A 183 14.03 11.49 -12.90
C SER A 183 13.98 10.06 -13.47
N LYS A 184 15.09 9.31 -13.41
CA LYS A 184 15.13 7.88 -13.81
C LYS A 184 14.19 7.00 -12.98
N MET A 185 14.13 7.23 -11.67
CA MET A 185 13.20 6.52 -10.78
C MET A 185 11.75 6.94 -11.06
N LYS A 186 11.48 8.21 -11.34
CA LYS A 186 10.14 8.68 -11.74
C LYS A 186 9.66 8.01 -13.03
N MET A 187 10.54 7.88 -14.02
CA MET A 187 10.25 7.17 -15.27
C MET A 187 9.97 5.67 -15.04
N LEU A 188 10.74 5.01 -14.17
CA LEU A 188 10.44 3.63 -13.76
C LEU A 188 9.04 3.52 -13.13
N HIS A 189 8.69 4.41 -12.19
CA HIS A 189 7.36 4.42 -11.57
C HIS A 189 6.25 4.70 -12.57
N ARG A 190 6.47 5.56 -13.58
CA ARG A 190 5.50 5.77 -14.67
C ARG A 190 5.27 4.48 -15.47
N GLY A 191 6.34 3.75 -15.80
CA GLY A 191 6.24 2.45 -16.44
C GLY A 191 5.46 1.44 -15.59
N MET A 192 5.71 1.39 -14.28
CA MET A 192 4.93 0.57 -13.35
C MET A 192 3.45 0.97 -13.35
N GLY A 193 3.13 2.26 -13.39
CA GLY A 193 1.76 2.76 -13.43
C GLY A 193 0.97 2.24 -14.62
N VAL A 194 1.58 2.18 -15.80
CA VAL A 194 0.95 1.60 -17.00
C VAL A 194 0.75 0.09 -16.85
N MET A 195 1.72 -0.61 -16.23
CA MET A 195 1.66 -2.05 -15.98
C MET A 195 0.63 -2.47 -14.90
N ILE A 196 0.15 -1.54 -14.07
CA ILE A 196 -0.89 -1.82 -13.06
C ILE A 196 -2.18 -2.31 -13.74
N VAL A 197 -2.54 -1.76 -14.89
CA VAL A 197 -3.77 -2.12 -15.59
C VAL A 197 -3.77 -3.62 -15.94
N PRO A 198 -2.87 -4.15 -16.79
CA PRO A 198 -2.86 -5.58 -17.13
C PRO A 198 -2.66 -6.49 -15.92
N PHE A 199 -1.97 -6.04 -14.87
CA PHE A 199 -1.79 -6.81 -13.64
C PHE A 199 -3.09 -6.95 -12.84
N THR A 200 -3.90 -5.90 -12.76
CA THR A 200 -5.13 -5.87 -11.94
C THR A 200 -6.40 -6.22 -12.71
N MET A 201 -6.34 -6.34 -14.03
CA MET A 201 -7.48 -6.70 -14.90
C MET A 201 -8.18 -8.02 -14.51
N ASN A 202 -7.45 -8.96 -13.92
CA ASN A 202 -8.00 -10.26 -13.51
C ASN A 202 -8.35 -10.35 -12.02
N PHE A 203 -8.13 -9.26 -11.26
CA PHE A 203 -8.42 -9.27 -9.83
C PHE A 203 -9.90 -8.97 -9.58
N ALA A 204 -10.42 -9.45 -8.45
CA ALA A 204 -11.73 -9.05 -7.95
C ALA A 204 -11.80 -7.51 -7.82
N LYS A 205 -13.01 -6.94 -7.91
CA LYS A 205 -13.26 -5.48 -7.98
C LYS A 205 -12.95 -4.70 -6.69
N VAL A 206 -12.28 -5.30 -5.73
CA VAL A 206 -12.14 -4.81 -4.36
C VAL A 206 -10.66 -4.65 -3.98
#